data_AF-A0A3P7Q0K6-F1
#
_entry.id   AF-A0A3P7Q0K6-F1
#
_cell.length_a   1.000
_cell.length_b   1.000
_cell.length_c   1.000
_cell.angle_alpha   90.00
_cell.angle_beta   90.00
_cell.angle_gamma   90.00
#
_symmetry.space_group_name_H-M   'P 1'
#
loop_
_entity.id
_entity.type
_entity.pdbx_description
1 polymer ?
#
loop_
_entity_poly.entity_id
_entity_poly.type
_entity_poly.pdbx_seq_one_letter_code
_entity_poly.pdbx_strand_id
1 'polypeptide(L)' 'MTRKCIISRSISLCGIFGAWLGAIALPLDWDRWWQRWPLPCVFGALLGACCGFLYSASHLIFTWFRGRRRKTTKFV' A
#
# COMPACT_ATOMS: atom_id res chain seq x y z
N MET A 1 12.58 -8.76 -13.38
CA MET A 1 11.21 -8.58 -12.82
C MET A 1 10.63 -7.26 -13.31
N THR A 2 9.54 -7.32 -14.09
CA THR A 2 8.91 -6.19 -14.77
C THR A 2 8.29 -5.22 -13.76
N ARG A 3 8.42 -3.89 -13.96
CA ARG A 3 7.92 -2.85 -13.02
C ARG A 3 6.46 -3.04 -12.58
N LYS A 4 5.62 -3.60 -13.46
CA LYS A 4 4.21 -3.95 -13.19
C LYS A 4 4.06 -4.99 -12.06
N CYS A 5 4.97 -5.96 -11.99
CA CYS A 5 4.97 -7.02 -10.98
C CYS A 5 5.31 -6.49 -9.59
N ILE A 6 6.18 -5.48 -9.50
CA ILE A 6 6.54 -4.84 -8.23
C ILE A 6 5.34 -4.10 -7.63
N ILE A 7 4.61 -3.36 -8.45
CA ILE A 7 3.41 -2.61 -8.01
C ILE A 7 2.33 -3.57 -7.52
N SER A 8 2.02 -4.61 -8.29
CA SER A 8 1.02 -5.62 -7.91
C SER A 8 1.38 -6.30 -6.58
N ARG A 9 2.65 -6.69 -6.40
CA ARG A 9 3.12 -7.32 -5.16
C ARG A 9 2.96 -6.42 -3.94
N SER A 10 3.36 -5.15 -4.05
CA SER A 10 3.23 -4.21 -2.93
C SER A 10 1.78 -3.95 -2.54
N ILE A 11 0.88 -3.81 -3.51
CA ILE A 11 -0.56 -3.62 -3.23
C ILE A 11 -1.15 -4.85 -2.53
N SER A 12 -0.86 -6.06 -3.01
CA SER A 12 -1.37 -7.28 -2.40
C SER A 12 -0.86 -7.48 -0.98
N LEU A 13 0.45 -7.28 -0.74
CA LEU A 13 1.03 -7.46 0.60
C LEU A 13 0.48 -6.42 1.60
N CYS A 14 0.43 -5.15 1.22
CA CYS A 14 -0.12 -4.10 2.09
C CYS A 14 -1.62 -4.30 2.33
N GLY A 15 -2.38 -4.76 1.33
CA GLY A 15 -3.81 -5.08 1.46
C GLY A 15 -4.07 -6.25 2.42
N ILE A 16 -3.33 -7.35 2.30
CA ILE A 16 -3.45 -8.50 3.23
C ILE A 16 -3.09 -8.09 4.65
N PHE A 17 -2.00 -7.33 4.81
CA PHE A 17 -1.58 -6.83 6.12
C PHE A 17 -2.62 -5.87 6.72
N GLY A 18 -3.19 -4.97 5.90
CA GLY A 18 -4.26 -4.08 6.32
C GLY A 18 -5.53 -4.84 6.72
N ALA A 19 -5.91 -5.88 5.99
CA ALA A 19 -7.04 -6.74 6.33
C ALA A 19 -6.84 -7.44 7.69
N TRP A 20 -5.61 -7.93 7.93
CA TRP A 20 -5.23 -8.58 9.18
C TRP A 20 -5.28 -7.60 10.36
N LEU A 21 -4.78 -6.36 10.20
CA LEU A 21 -4.92 -5.31 11.22
C LEU A 21 -6.38 -4.93 11.45
N GLY A 22 -7.20 -4.88 10.40
CA GLY A 22 -8.65 -4.66 10.51
C GLY A 22 -9.35 -5.71 11.37
N ALA A 23 -8.84 -6.94 11.39
CA ALA A 23 -9.39 -8.01 12.23
C ALA A 23 -9.22 -7.75 13.74
N ILE A 24 -8.26 -6.90 14.14
CA ILE A 24 -8.05 -6.52 15.55
C ILE A 24 -9.23 -5.70 16.09
N ALA A 25 -10.01 -5.05 15.22
CA ALA A 25 -11.17 -4.27 15.63
C ALA A 25 -12.39 -5.12 16.02
N LEU A 26 -12.40 -6.43 15.70
CA LEU A 26 -13.47 -7.35 16.11
C LEU A 26 -13.52 -7.60 17.62
N PRO A 27 -12.42 -7.96 18.31
CA PRO A 27 -12.45 -8.21 19.76
C PRO A 27 -12.73 -6.96 20.61
N LEU A 28 -12.58 -5.75 20.05
CA LEU A 28 -12.93 -4.49 20.74
C LEU A 28 -14.43 -4.18 20.64
N ASP A 29 -15.28 -5.21 20.61
CA ASP A 29 -16.70 -5.11 20.26
C ASP A 29 -17.43 -4.06 21.14
N TRP A 30 -17.69 -2.90 20.55
CA TRP A 30 -18.42 -1.78 21.15
C TRP A 30 -19.86 -1.75 20.64
N ASP A 31 -20.38 -2.89 20.17
CA ASP A 31 -21.71 -3.05 19.57
C ASP A 31 -21.96 -2.04 18.43
N ARG A 32 -20.92 -1.71 17.67
CA ARG A 32 -21.03 -0.78 16.54
C ARG A 32 -21.29 -1.53 15.25
N TRP A 33 -22.22 -1.00 14.45
CA TRP A 33 -22.58 -1.57 13.15
C TRP A 33 -21.39 -1.70 12.19
N TRP A 34 -20.35 -0.87 12.34
CA TRP A 34 -19.13 -0.92 11.52
C TRP A 34 -18.12 -1.99 11.96
N GLN A 35 -18.25 -2.57 13.16
CA GLN A 35 -17.39 -3.66 13.68
C GLN A 35 -17.83 -5.05 13.21
N ARG A 36 -19.04 -5.17 12.61
CA ARG A 36 -19.55 -6.45 12.13
C ARG A 36 -18.61 -7.05 11.10
N TRP A 37 -18.21 -8.29 11.32
CA TRP A 37 -17.45 -9.03 10.33
C TRP A 37 -18.26 -9.13 9.02
N PRO A 38 -17.67 -8.90 7.83
CA PRO A 38 -16.24 -8.65 7.55
C PRO A 38 -15.86 -7.17 7.35
N LEU A 39 -16.70 -6.21 7.76
CA LEU A 39 -16.50 -4.78 7.45
C LEU A 39 -15.13 -4.25 7.88
N PRO A 40 -14.64 -4.47 9.13
CA PRO A 40 -13.34 -3.96 9.56
C PRO A 40 -12.17 -4.47 8.71
N CYS A 41 -12.23 -5.74 8.31
CA CYS A 41 -11.20 -6.35 7.46
C CYS A 41 -11.22 -5.75 6.06
N VAL A 42 -12.40 -5.46 5.49
CA VAL A 42 -12.53 -4.81 4.17
C VAL A 42 -11.99 -3.39 4.20
N PHE A 43 -12.34 -2.60 5.23
CA PHE A 43 -11.78 -1.26 5.41
C PHE A 43 -10.26 -1.29 5.58
N GLY A 44 -9.76 -2.23 6.39
CA GLY A 44 -8.33 -2.46 6.58
C GLY A 44 -7.63 -2.83 5.26
N ALA A 45 -8.22 -3.72 4.46
CA ALA A 45 -7.68 -4.11 3.16
C ALA A 45 -7.61 -2.95 2.18
N LEU A 46 -8.67 -2.13 2.12
CA LEU A 46 -8.73 -0.92 1.28
C LEU A 46 -7.66 0.09 1.67
N LEU A 47 -7.54 0.40 2.97
CA LEU A 47 -6.50 1.30 3.48
C LEU A 47 -5.09 0.75 3.18
N GLY A 48 -4.88 -0.54 3.41
CA GLY A 48 -3.63 -1.22 3.09
C GLY A 48 -3.27 -1.15 1.61
N ALA A 49 -4.23 -1.41 0.71
CA ALA A 49 -4.04 -1.31 -0.73
C ALA A 49 -3.71 0.13 -1.16
N CYS A 50 -4.39 1.13 -0.60
CA CYS A 50 -4.09 2.55 -0.83
C CYS A 50 -2.65 2.89 -0.41
N CYS A 51 -2.20 2.43 0.76
CA CYS A 51 -0.81 2.60 1.19
C CYS A 51 0.19 1.92 0.24
N GLY A 52 -0.10 0.70 -0.23
CA GLY A 52 0.73 -0.02 -1.20
C GLY A 52 0.84 0.70 -2.55
N PHE A 53 -0.22 1.41 -2.96
CA PHE A 53 -0.21 2.26 -4.15
C PHE A 53 0.66 3.50 -3.95
N LEU A 54 0.50 4.21 -2.83
CA LEU A 54 1.30 5.40 -2.49
C LEU A 54 2.80 5.09 -2.37
N TYR A 55 3.14 3.95 -1.75
CA TYR A 55 4.52 3.47 -1.67
C TYR A 55 5.09 3.20 -3.06
N SER A 56 4.31 2.56 -3.93
CA SER A 56 4.72 2.28 -5.31
C SER A 56 4.93 3.56 -6.13
N ALA A 57 4.03 4.54 -5.97
CA ALA A 57 4.12 5.84 -6.64
C ALA A 57 5.35 6.63 -6.18
N SER A 58 5.57 6.74 -4.87
CA SER A 58 6.75 7.42 -4.31
C SER A 58 8.06 6.77 -4.74
N HIS A 59 8.13 5.44 -4.76
CA HIS A 59 9.29 4.71 -5.28
C HIS A 59 9.53 5.00 -6.77
N LEU A 60 8.48 5.02 -7.60
CA LEU A 60 8.61 5.36 -9.02
C LEU A 60 9.17 6.78 -9.20
N ILE A 61 8.60 7.74 -8.49
CA ILE A 61 9.04 9.14 -8.47
C ILE A 61 10.50 9.25 -8.05
N PHE A 62 10.90 8.56 -6.97
CA PHE A 62 12.28 8.58 -6.50
C PHE A 62 13.27 8.03 -7.54
N THR A 63 12.95 6.90 -8.18
CA THR A 63 13.80 6.33 -9.23
C THR A 63 13.90 7.23 -10.46
N TRP A 64 12.82 7.94 -10.78
CA TRP A 64 12.80 8.90 -11.88
C TRP A 64 13.65 10.14 -11.59
N PHE A 65 13.56 10.70 -10.38
CA PHE A 65 14.41 11.82 -9.94
C PHE A 65 15.90 11.44 -9.94
N ARG A 66 16.25 10.24 -9.46
CA ARG A 66 17.63 9.72 -9.56
C ARG A 66 18.09 9.56 -11.01
N GLY A 67 17.21 9.14 -11.91
CA GLY A 67 17.49 9.05 -13.35
C GLY A 67 17.77 10.42 -13.99
N ARG A 68 17.01 11.45 -13.62
CA ARG A 68 17.26 12.84 -14.06
C ARG A 68 18.63 13.34 -13.62
N ARG A 69 18.99 13.16 -12.34
CA ARG A 69 20.28 13.58 -11.78
C ARG A 69 21.49 12.99 -12.52
N ARG A 70 21.41 11.72 -12.96
CA ARG A 70 22.49 11.05 -13.70
C ARG A 70 22.72 11.60 -15.10
N LYS A 71 21.71 12.19 -15.76
CA LYS A 71 21.87 12.76 -17.11
C LYS A 71 22.62 14.09 -17.08
N THR A 72 22.37 14.92 -16.07
CA THR A 72 23.06 16.22 -15.91
C THR A 72 24.56 16.05 -15.66
N THR A 73 24.97 15.08 -14.85
CA THR A 73 26.40 14.81 -14.57
C THR A 73 27.20 14.23 -15.73
N LYS A 74 26.56 13.79 -16.82
CA LYS A 74 27.27 13.30 -18.03
C LYS A 74 27.49 14.39 -19.08
N PHE A 75 26.85 15.55 -18.92
CA PHE A 75 26.89 16.69 -19.84
C PHE A 75 27.71 17.87 -19.28
N VAL A 76 28.36 17.67 -18.12
CA VAL A 76 29.41 18.52 -17.55
C VAL A 76 30.71 17.72 -17.65
#